data_AF-A0A973YWG5-F1
#
_entry.id   AF-A0A973YWG5-F1
#
_cell.length_a   1.000
_cell.length_b   1.000
_cell.length_c   1.000
_cell.angle_alpha   90.00
_cell.angle_beta   90.00
_cell.angle_gamma   90.00
#
_symmetry.space_group_name_H-M   'P 1'
#
loop_
_entity.id
_entity.type
_entity.pdbx_description
1 polymer ?
#
loop_
_entity_poly.entity_id
_entity_poly.type
_entity_poly.pdbx_seq_one_letter_code
_entity_poly.pdbx_strand_id
1 'polypeptide(L)'
;TPQARATLASIDAELADPFYSGFEIYVHKQGVKPVGFHIARLLDRNPRTPFRIELALHNLHTTLYDRYVAYRIETCGSASTERVTVR
;
A
#
# COMPACT_ATOMS: atom_id res chain seq x y z
N THR A 1 -3.43 24.77 -4.49
CA THR A 1 -4.73 25.08 -5.12
C THR A 1 -5.79 24.13 -4.56
N PRO A 2 -7.10 24.40 -4.75
CA PRO A 2 -8.16 23.45 -4.37
C PRO A 2 -7.97 22.06 -4.99
N GLN A 3 -7.52 22.00 -6.25
CA GLN A 3 -7.21 20.76 -6.95
C GLN A 3 -6.07 19.97 -6.28
N ALA A 4 -4.98 20.63 -5.89
CA ALA A 4 -3.89 19.97 -5.17
C ALA A 4 -4.35 19.39 -3.81
N ARG A 5 -5.26 20.07 -3.11
CA ARG A 5 -5.83 19.54 -1.86
C ARG A 5 -6.70 18.30 -2.10
N ALA A 6 -7.49 18.30 -3.17
CA ALA A 6 -8.28 17.12 -3.55
C ALA A 6 -7.39 15.93 -3.88
N THR A 7 -6.30 16.15 -4.64
CA THR A 7 -5.32 15.11 -4.95
C THR A 7 -4.66 14.56 -3.69
N LEU A 8 -4.26 15.42 -2.74
CA LEU A 8 -3.68 14.97 -1.47
C LEU A 8 -4.67 14.13 -0.67
N ALA A 9 -5.92 14.56 -0.55
CA ALA A 9 -6.96 13.80 0.15
C ALA A 9 -7.21 12.42 -0.48
N SER A 10 -7.16 12.30 -1.82
CA SER A 10 -7.24 11.01 -2.48
C SER A 10 -6.03 10.13 -2.16
N ILE A 11 -4.82 10.68 -2.17
CA ILE A 11 -3.61 9.91 -1.82
C ILE A 11 -3.68 9.44 -0.36
N ASP A 12 -4.10 10.30 0.57
CA ASP A 12 -4.24 9.95 1.98
C ASP A 12 -5.28 8.83 2.18
N ALA A 13 -6.39 8.86 1.45
CA ALA A 13 -7.41 7.83 1.49
C ALA A 13 -6.90 6.47 0.97
N GLU A 14 -6.14 6.46 -0.13
CA GLU A 14 -5.53 5.23 -0.66
C GLU A 14 -4.48 4.67 0.31
N LEU A 15 -3.63 5.53 0.86
CA LEU A 15 -2.59 5.12 1.81
C LEU A 15 -3.14 4.73 3.20
N ALA A 16 -4.45 4.91 3.45
CA ALA A 16 -5.12 4.44 4.65
C ALA A 16 -5.40 2.93 4.64
N ASP A 17 -5.22 2.23 3.51
CA ASP A 17 -5.31 0.76 3.48
C ASP A 17 -4.28 0.16 4.47
N PRO A 18 -4.69 -0.76 5.38
CA PRO A 18 -3.81 -1.35 6.39
C PRO A 18 -2.51 -1.95 5.83
N PHE A 19 -2.53 -2.41 4.57
CA PHE A 19 -1.34 -2.88 3.87
C PHE A 19 -0.19 -1.86 3.90
N TYR A 20 -0.49 -0.58 3.65
CA TYR A 20 0.55 0.46 3.54
C TYR A 20 1.25 0.76 4.87
N SER A 21 0.53 0.59 5.99
CA SER A 21 1.08 0.69 7.33
C SER A 21 1.68 -0.62 7.87
N GLY A 22 1.14 -1.78 7.47
CA GLY A 22 1.47 -3.08 8.06
C GLY A 22 2.54 -3.87 7.31
N PHE A 23 2.76 -3.58 6.02
CA PHE A 23 3.74 -4.29 5.22
C PHE A 23 5.13 -3.63 5.30
N GLU A 24 6.01 -4.20 6.12
CA GLU A 24 7.37 -3.69 6.26
C GLU A 24 8.34 -4.20 5.19
N ILE A 25 9.19 -3.29 4.70
CA ILE A 25 10.24 -3.54 3.71
C ILE A 25 11.57 -3.03 4.25
N TYR A 26 12.62 -3.82 4.12
CA TYR A 26 13.99 -3.38 4.36
C TYR A 26 14.58 -2.76 3.10
N VAL A 27 15.02 -1.51 3.22
CA VAL A 27 15.82 -0.83 2.19
C VAL A 27 17.14 -0.42 2.81
N HIS A 28 18.26 -0.85 2.22
CA HIS A 28 19.60 -0.74 2.82
C HIS A 28 19.94 0.63 3.44
N LYS A 29 19.57 1.74 2.78
CA LYS A 29 19.85 3.10 3.28
C LYS A 29 18.77 3.67 4.22
N GLN A 30 17.59 3.07 4.28
CA GLN A 30 16.44 3.59 5.04
C GLN A 30 16.02 2.69 6.22
N GLY A 31 16.63 1.51 6.32
CA GLY A 31 16.27 0.49 7.29
C GLY A 31 14.93 -0.17 6.95
N VAL A 32 14.30 -0.76 7.96
CA VAL A 32 12.96 -1.34 7.87
C VAL A 32 11.94 -0.22 8.06
N LYS A 33 11.05 -0.04 7.09
CA LYS A 33 9.95 0.92 7.13
C LYS A 33 8.69 0.32 6.48
N PRO A 34 7.50 0.83 6.81
CA PRO A 34 6.28 0.47 6.10
C PRO A 34 6.38 0.79 4.61
N VAL A 35 5.74 -0.01 3.75
CA VAL A 35 5.72 0.22 2.31
C VAL A 35 5.15 1.60 1.95
N GLY A 36 4.16 2.09 2.72
CA GLY A 36 3.60 3.43 2.55
C GLY A 36 4.64 4.55 2.69
N PHE A 37 5.61 4.40 3.62
CA PHE A 37 6.71 5.35 3.78
C PHE A 37 7.57 5.43 2.51
N HIS A 38 7.86 4.28 1.88
CA HIS A 38 8.66 4.24 0.67
C HIS A 38 7.92 4.85 -0.54
N ILE A 39 6.61 4.60 -0.65
CA ILE A 39 5.78 5.20 -1.71
C ILE A 39 5.72 6.71 -1.56
N ALA A 40 5.43 7.22 -0.35
CA ALA A 40 5.39 8.67 -0.10
C ALA A 40 6.74 9.33 -0.43
N ARG A 41 7.86 8.69 -0.07
CA ARG A 41 9.21 9.16 -0.41
C ARG A 41 9.47 9.17 -1.93
N LEU A 42 8.96 8.17 -2.67
CA LEU A 42 9.09 8.14 -4.14
C LEU A 42 8.34 9.30 -4.78
N LEU A 43 7.12 9.58 -4.31
CA LEU A 43 6.30 10.70 -4.78
C LEU A 43 6.95 12.05 -4.47
N ASP A 44 7.48 12.23 -3.25
CA ASP A 44 8.15 13.46 -2.82
C ASP A 44 9.41 13.76 -3.64
N ARG A 45 10.23 12.73 -3.91
CA ARG A 45 11.51 12.91 -4.60
C ARG A 45 11.42 13.03 -6.11
N ASN A 46 10.32 12.64 -6.71
CA ASN A 46 10.14 12.66 -8.16
C ASN A 46 8.76 13.22 -8.56
N PRO A 47 8.41 14.45 -8.15
CA PRO A 47 7.07 15.00 -8.32
C PRO A 47 6.66 15.23 -9.79
N ARG A 48 7.58 15.06 -10.74
CA ARG A 48 7.35 15.25 -12.19
C ARG A 48 7.27 13.95 -12.98
N THR A 49 7.50 12.80 -12.35
CA THR A 49 7.43 11.50 -13.02
C THR A 49 6.03 10.93 -12.84
N PRO A 50 5.28 10.65 -13.92
CA PRO A 50 4.05 9.88 -13.82
C PRO A 50 4.41 8.46 -13.34
N PHE A 51 3.98 8.11 -12.13
CA PHE A 51 4.23 6.79 -11.58
C PHE A 51 3.05 5.87 -11.83
N ARG A 52 3.37 4.64 -12.25
CA ARG A 52 2.47 3.49 -12.26
C ARG A 52 3.16 2.39 -11.49
N ILE A 53 2.68 2.11 -10.27
CA ILE A 53 3.23 1.05 -9.43
C ILE A 53 2.37 -0.18 -9.64
N GLU A 54 2.90 -1.14 -10.41
CA GLU A 54 2.24 -2.41 -10.68
C GLU A 54 3.04 -3.57 -10.09
N LEU A 55 2.36 -4.37 -9.28
CA LEU A 55 2.88 -5.64 -8.78
C LEU A 55 2.73 -6.71 -9.88
N ALA A 56 3.60 -6.67 -10.87
CA ALA A 56 3.71 -7.73 -11.86
C ALA A 56 4.55 -8.90 -11.32
N LEU A 57 4.26 -10.13 -11.73
CA LEU A 57 4.94 -11.33 -11.22
C LEU A 57 6.47 -11.26 -11.36
N HIS A 58 6.97 -10.67 -12.44
CA HIS A 58 8.41 -10.49 -12.68
C HIS A 58 9.06 -9.42 -11.80
N ASN A 59 8.26 -8.50 -11.22
CA ASN A 59 8.73 -7.45 -10.31
C ASN A 59 8.71 -7.92 -8.85
N LEU A 60 8.14 -9.09 -8.58
CA LEU A 60 8.00 -9.66 -7.25
C LEU A 60 9.01 -10.78 -7.07
N HIS A 61 9.85 -10.65 -6.05
CA HIS A 61 10.44 -11.83 -5.45
C HIS A 61 9.30 -12.69 -4.90
N THR A 62 9.34 -14.01 -5.09
CA THR A 62 8.24 -14.93 -4.75
C THR A 62 7.69 -14.72 -3.34
N THR A 63 8.58 -14.46 -2.38
CA THR A 63 8.25 -14.14 -0.99
C THR A 63 7.37 -12.91 -0.78
N LEU A 64 7.50 -11.86 -1.60
CA LEU A 64 6.62 -10.68 -1.52
C LEU A 64 5.24 -10.99 -2.10
N TYR A 65 5.18 -11.78 -3.18
CA TYR A 65 3.92 -12.24 -3.76
C TYR A 65 3.16 -13.11 -2.76
N ASP A 66 3.82 -14.07 -2.13
CA ASP A 66 3.22 -14.97 -1.15
C ASP A 66 2.67 -14.21 0.05
N ARG A 67 3.41 -13.22 0.56
CA ARG A 67 2.93 -12.35 1.65
C ARG A 67 1.74 -11.50 1.23
N TYR A 68 1.73 -10.97 0.00
CA TYR A 68 0.58 -10.22 -0.52
C TYR A 68 -0.65 -11.12 -0.66
N VAL A 69 -0.50 -12.34 -1.18
CA VAL A 69 -1.59 -13.32 -1.27
C VAL A 69 -2.12 -13.66 0.12
N ALA A 70 -1.24 -13.90 1.10
CA ALA A 70 -1.63 -14.16 2.48
C ALA A 70 -2.46 -13.00 3.06
N TYR A 71 -1.98 -11.75 2.93
CA TYR A 71 -2.73 -10.55 3.34
C TYR A 71 -4.12 -10.48 2.68
N ARG A 72 -4.21 -10.76 1.38
CA ARG A 72 -5.50 -10.74 0.65
C ARG A 72 -6.46 -11.80 1.17
N ILE A 73 -5.97 -13.00 1.50
CA ILE A 73 -6.77 -14.08 2.08
C ILE A 73 -7.29 -13.66 3.47
N GLU A 74 -6.43 -13.14 4.33
CA GLU A 74 -6.79 -12.66 5.68
C GLU A 74 -7.84 -11.54 5.62
N THR A 75 -7.65 -10.57 4.72
CA THR A 75 -8.56 -9.43 4.56
C THR A 75 -9.93 -9.86 4.01
N CYS A 76 -9.96 -10.82 3.08
CA CYS A 76 -11.21 -11.40 2.61
C CYS A 76 -11.97 -12.14 3.72
N GLY A 77 -11.27 -12.87 4.60
CA GLY A 77 -11.87 -13.51 5.78
C GLY A 77 -12.35 -12.52 6.85
N SER A 78 -11.74 -11.34 6.90
CA SER A 78 -12.15 -10.26 7.80
C SER A 78 -13.45 -9.59 7.33
N ALA A 79 -13.60 -9.37 6.01
CA ALA A 79 -14.79 -8.76 5.41
C ALA A 79 -16.05 -9.66 5.42
N SER A 80 -15.89 -10.99 5.56
CA SER A 80 -17.03 -11.91 5.70
C SER A 80 -17.56 -11.98 7.14
N THR A 81 -16.76 -11.61 8.14
CA THR A 81 -17.16 -11.63 9.55
C THR A 81 -18.03 -10.42 9.91
N GLU A 82 -17.84 -9.27 9.25
CA GLU A 82 -18.63 -8.05 9.51
C GLU A 82 -20.09 -8.15 9.02
N ARG A 83 -20.39 -9.06 8.07
CA ARG A 83 -21.74 -9.23 7.52
C ARG A 83 -22.69 -10.14 8.32
N VAL A 84 -22.23 -10.74 9.42
CA VAL A 84 -23.07 -11.59 10.30
C VAL A 84 -23.26 -10.91 11.66
N THR A 85 -23.95 -9.79 11.65
CA THR A 85 -24.73 -9.34 12.82
C THR A 85 -26.14 -9.01 12.35
N VAL A 86 -26.91 -10.05 12.04
CA VAL A 86 -28.36 -9.96 11.96
C VAL A 86 -28.87 -10.12 13.39
N ARG A 87 -29.49 -9.06 13.91
CA ARG A 87 -30.23 -9.04 15.18
C ARG A 87 -31.37 -10.06 15.19
#